data_AF-A0A950ADC2-F1
#
_entry.id   AF-A0A950ADC2-F1
#
_cell.length_a   1.000
_cell.length_b   1.000
_cell.length_c   1.000
_cell.angle_alpha   90.00
_cell.angle_beta   90.00
_cell.angle_gamma   90.00
#
_symmetry.space_group_name_H-M   'P 1'
#
loop_
_entity.id
_entity.type
_entity.pdbx_description
1 polymer ?
#
loop_
_entity_poly.entity_id
_entity_poly.type
_entity_poly.pdbx_seq_one_letter_code
_entity_poly.pdbx_strand_id
1 'polypeptide(L)' 'MKPSCERCKTDLPFAAAAYICSYECTFCPECAHASHHVCPNCGGELRARPRRREAALSASRRSARTLEQTDLASLDVHQ' A
#
# COMPACT_ATOMS: atom_id res chain seq x y z
N MET A 1 -2.86 -2.71 -6.34
CA MET A 1 -4.14 -3.02 -5.64
C MET A 1 -5.34 -2.71 -6.54
N LYS A 2 -6.12 -3.71 -6.95
CA LYS A 2 -7.14 -3.55 -8.01
C LYS A 2 -8.52 -3.15 -7.47
N PRO A 3 -9.33 -2.41 -8.25
CA PRO A 3 -10.67 -1.99 -7.84
C PRO A 3 -11.76 -3.03 -8.15
N SER A 4 -11.41 -4.21 -8.65
CA SER A 4 -12.38 -5.26 -9.00
C SER A 4 -11.83 -6.66 -8.72
N CYS A 5 -12.74 -7.61 -8.50
CA CYS A 5 -12.41 -9.01 -8.27
C CYS A 5 -11.91 -9.65 -9.57
N GLU A 6 -10.77 -10.34 -9.55
CA GLU A 6 -10.23 -10.93 -10.77
C GLU A 6 -11.01 -12.15 -11.27
N ARG A 7 -11.73 -12.84 -10.37
CA ARG A 7 -12.56 -14.02 -10.68
C ARG A 7 -13.97 -13.64 -11.17
N CYS A 8 -14.73 -12.90 -10.38
CA CYS A 8 -16.14 -12.59 -10.66
C CYS A 8 -16.39 -11.17 -11.19
N LYS A 9 -15.35 -10.33 -11.31
CA LYS A 9 -15.40 -8.94 -11.82
C LYS A 9 -16.25 -7.96 -11.00
N THR A 10 -16.81 -8.36 -9.85
CA THR A 10 -17.46 -7.47 -8.90
C THR A 10 -16.56 -6.30 -8.50
N ASP A 11 -17.14 -5.11 -8.35
CA ASP A 11 -16.45 -3.93 -7.86
C ASP A 11 -16.01 -4.09 -6.40
N LEU A 12 -14.76 -3.71 -6.14
CA LEU A 12 -14.09 -3.76 -4.84
C LEU A 12 -13.48 -2.39 -4.51
N PRO A 13 -14.33 -1.43 -4.09
CA PRO A 13 -13.87 -0.09 -3.71
C PRO A 13 -12.83 -0.16 -2.57
N PHE A 14 -12.00 0.87 -2.44
CA PHE A 14 -10.86 0.87 -1.51
C PHE A 14 -11.25 0.70 -0.02
N ALA A 15 -12.50 1.00 0.32
CA ALA A 15 -13.07 0.83 1.65
C ALA A 15 -13.70 -0.56 1.89
N ALA A 16 -13.96 -1.33 0.83
CA ALA A 16 -14.60 -2.63 0.93
C ALA A 16 -13.64 -3.73 1.43
N ALA A 17 -14.22 -4.76 2.03
CA ALA A 17 -13.50 -5.98 2.35
C ALA A 17 -13.11 -6.70 1.04
N ALA A 18 -11.82 -7.00 0.91
CA ALA A 18 -11.28 -7.78 -0.19
C ALA A 18 -10.04 -8.53 0.30
N TYR A 19 -9.56 -9.47 -0.51
CA TYR A 19 -8.36 -10.23 -0.25
C TYR A 19 -7.34 -10.00 -1.36
N ILE A 20 -6.06 -10.07 -1.00
CA ILE A 20 -4.94 -9.82 -1.91
C ILE A 20 -3.79 -10.81 -1.66
N CYS A 21 -3.07 -11.21 -2.71
CA CYS A 21 -1.82 -11.96 -2.60
C CYS A 21 -0.58 -11.05 -2.76
N SER A 22 0.63 -11.61 -2.61
CA SER A 22 1.91 -10.89 -2.79
C SER A 22 2.11 -10.31 -4.19
N TYR A 23 1.51 -10.92 -5.22
CA TYR A 23 1.50 -10.43 -6.61
C TYR A 23 0.36 -9.46 -6.91
N GLU A 24 -0.31 -8.98 -5.87
CA GLU A 24 -1.44 -8.05 -5.95
C GLU A 24 -2.67 -8.56 -6.71
N CYS A 25 -2.86 -9.88 -6.83
CA CYS A 25 -4.13 -10.43 -7.32
C CYS A 25 -5.24 -10.12 -6.30
N THR A 26 -6.37 -9.54 -6.74
CA THR A 26 -7.43 -9.06 -5.83
C THR A 26 -8.72 -9.87 -5.99
N PHE A 27 -9.31 -10.30 -4.87
CA PHE A 27 -10.54 -11.12 -4.85
C PHE A 27 -11.55 -10.62 -3.81
N CYS A 28 -12.85 -10.79 -4.10
CA CYS A 28 -13.91 -10.53 -3.13
C CYS A 28 -13.91 -11.62 -2.02
N PRO A 29 -14.54 -11.36 -0.86
CA PRO A 29 -14.59 -12.32 0.25
C PRO A 29 -15.13 -13.70 -0.17
N GLU A 30 -16.21 -13.72 -0.96
CA GLU A 30 -16.80 -14.96 -1.49
C GLU A 30 -15.81 -15.76 -2.33
N CYS A 31 -15.12 -15.10 -3.27
CA CYS A 31 -14.16 -15.76 -4.14
C CYS A 31 -12.93 -16.26 -3.38
N ALA A 32 -12.48 -15.52 -2.36
CA ALA A 32 -11.37 -15.93 -1.51
C ALA A 32 -11.76 -17.11 -0.61
N HIS A 33 -12.98 -17.13 -0.08
CA HIS A 33 -13.49 -18.26 0.71
C HIS A 33 -13.64 -19.51 -0.16
N ALA A 34 -14.22 -19.37 -1.35
CA ALA A 34 -14.38 -20.45 -2.32
C ALA A 34 -13.05 -21.02 -2.84
N SER A 35 -11.93 -20.32 -2.67
CA SER A 35 -10.59 -20.82 -2.98
C SER A 35 -9.77 -21.15 -1.73
N HIS A 36 -10.41 -21.30 -0.57
CA HIS A 36 -9.77 -21.61 0.72
C HIS A 36 -8.60 -20.66 1.07
N HIS A 37 -8.76 -19.38 0.73
CA HIS A 37 -7.73 -18.36 0.86
C HIS A 37 -6.42 -18.68 0.13
N VAL A 38 -6.49 -19.47 -0.96
CA VAL A 38 -5.40 -19.68 -1.91
C VAL A 38 -5.71 -18.92 -3.20
N CYS A 39 -4.72 -18.20 -3.72
CA CYS A 39 -4.86 -17.42 -4.93
C CYS A 39 -4.96 -18.37 -6.14
N PRO A 40 -6.06 -18.36 -6.92
CA PRO A 40 -6.20 -19.22 -8.08
C PRO A 40 -5.24 -18.87 -9.22
N ASN A 41 -4.68 -17.65 -9.23
CA ASN A 41 -3.78 -17.20 -10.29
C ASN A 41 -2.30 -17.54 -10.01
N CYS A 42 -1.87 -17.56 -8.75
CA CYS A 42 -0.47 -17.72 -8.38
C CYS A 42 -0.17 -18.80 -7.33
N GLY A 43 -1.21 -19.44 -6.77
CA GLY A 43 -1.06 -20.47 -5.73
C GLY A 43 -0.63 -19.95 -4.35
N GLY A 44 -0.40 -18.64 -4.19
CA GLY A 44 0.00 -18.04 -2.91
C GLY A 44 -1.17 -17.81 -1.96
N GLU A 45 -0.90 -17.45 -0.70
CA GLU A 45 -1.94 -17.12 0.27
C GLU A 45 -2.67 -15.82 -0.08
N LEU A 46 -3.97 -15.79 0.22
CA LEU A 46 -4.82 -14.61 0.16
C LEU A 46 -5.01 -14.04 1.55
N ARG A 47 -4.57 -12.79 1.75
CA ARG A 47 -4.70 -12.07 3.03
C ARG A 47 -5.67 -10.91 2.89
N ALA A 48 -6.26 -10.48 4.00
CA ALA A 48 -7.16 -9.33 4.00
C ALA A 48 -6.44 -8.09 3.46
N ARG A 49 -7.03 -7.49 2.43
CA ARG A 49 -6.60 -6.24 1.81
C ARG A 49 -6.66 -5.12 2.87
N PRO A 50 -5.55 -4.43 3.17
CA PRO A 50 -5.58 -3.25 4.03
C PRO A 50 -6.53 -2.18 3.48
N ARG A 51 -7.43 -1.66 4.34
CA ARG A 51 -8.37 -0.59 3.95
C ARG A 51 -7.64 0.75 3.91
N ARG A 52 -7.75 1.47 2.80
CA ARG A 52 -7.25 2.84 2.71
C ARG A 52 -8.17 3.74 3.53
N ARG A 53 -7.69 4.30 4.64
CA ARG A 53 -8.37 5.40 5.33
C ARG A 53 -8.26 6.66 4.47
N GLU A 54 -9.33 7.44 4.35
CA GLU A 54 -9.34 8.67 3.53
C GLU A 54 -8.24 9.67 3.93
N ALA A 55 -7.84 9.69 5.22
CA ALA A 55 -6.78 10.54 5.75
C ALA A 55 -5.35 10.18 5.29
N ALA A 56 -5.12 9.09 4.56
CA ALA A 56 -3.76 8.68 4.16
C ALA A 56 -3.11 9.62 3.13
N LEU A 57 -3.89 10.45 2.42
CA LEU A 57 -3.35 11.44 1.47
C LEU A 57 -2.65 12.62 2.16
N SER A 58 -2.94 12.90 3.45
CA SER A 58 -2.33 14.02 4.19
C SER A 58 -1.12 13.61 5.05
N ALA A 59 -0.88 12.32 5.24
CA ALA A 59 0.13 11.80 6.18
C ALA A 59 1.48 11.45 5.54
N SER A 60 1.63 11.49 4.22
CA SER A 60 2.91 11.21 3.55
C SER A 60 3.79 12.47 3.45
N ARG A 61 4.17 13.04 4.60
CA ARG A 61 5.25 14.04 4.72
C ARG A 61 6.41 13.50 5.55
N ARG A 62 7.01 12.39 5.09
CA ARG A 62 8.33 11.89 5.51
C ARG A 62 8.89 11.19 4.27
N SER A 63 9.92 11.67 3.55
CA SER A 63 11.10 12.43 3.95
C SER A 63 11.58 13.29 2.78
N ALA A 64 11.55 14.61 2.92
CA ALA A 64 12.41 15.50 2.14
C ALA A 64 13.46 16.04 3.11
N ARG A 65 14.49 15.23 3.41
CA ARG A 65 15.69 15.75 4.06
C ARG A 65 16.54 16.33 2.93
N THR A 66 16.22 17.55 2.52
CA THR A 66 17.06 18.36 1.63
C THR A 66 18.41 18.54 2.35
N LEU A 67 19.46 18.00 1.75
CA LEU A 67 20.84 18.39 2.05
C LEU A 67 20.97 19.84 1.60
N GLU A 68 21.13 20.79 2.53
CA GLU A 68 21.82 22.10 2.32
C GLU A 68 21.61 23.00 3.56
N GLN A 69 22.65 23.77 3.88
CA GLN A 69 22.83 24.71 5.02
C GLN A 69 23.39 24.05 6.29
N THR A 70 24.62 24.29 6.72
CA THR A 70 25.34 25.59 6.73
C THR A 70 26.86 25.42 6.57
N ASP A 71 27.38 25.87 5.43
CA ASP A 71 28.62 26.65 5.41
C ASP A 71 28.32 28.02 6.06
N LEU A 72 29.34 28.66 6.65
CA LEU A 72 29.34 29.91 7.45
C LEU A 72 29.16 29.78 8.98
N ALA A 73 30.18 29.22 9.64
CA ALA A 73 30.81 29.78 10.84
C ALA A 73 32.11 29.00 11.05
N SER A 74 33.28 29.42 10.60
CA SER A 74 34.12 30.35 11.37
C SER A 74 35.35 30.71 10.53
N LEU A 75 35.33 31.89 9.90
CA LEU A 75 36.52 32.71 9.80
C LEU A 75 36.51 33.65 11.02
N ASP A 76 37.70 34.02 11.50
CA ASP A 76 38.00 34.95 12.60
C ASP A 76 38.07 34.41 14.04
N VAL A 77 39.24 33.85 14.41
CA VAL A 77 39.98 34.34 15.58
C VAL A 77 41.47 34.39 15.24
N HIS A 78 41.96 35.61 15.02
CA HIS A 78 43.35 35.98 15.17
C HIS A 78 43.80 35.81 16.63
N GLN A 79 44.76 34.91 16.89
CA GLN A 79 45.97 35.20 17.66
C GLN A 79 47.04 34.15 17.40
#